data_AF-A0A6M0AB85-F1
#
_entry.id   AF-A0A6M0AB85-F1
#
_cell.length_a   1.000
_cell.length_b   1.000
_cell.length_c   1.000
_cell.angle_alpha   90.00
_cell.angle_beta   90.00
_cell.angle_gamma   90.00
#
_symmetry.space_group_name_H-M   'P 1'
#
loop_
_entity.id
_entity.type
_entity.pdbx_description
1 polymer ?
#
loop_
_entity_poly.entity_id
_entity_poly.type
_entity_poly.pdbx_seq_one_letter_code
_entity_poly.pdbx_strand_id
1 'polypeptide(L)'
;LELVDQQELADISILRSRPPLKVSLNRETGTFDWSRARSAVTRYEFYLGQSIRAPEQIVDNLLLHKFTILLSPEQSIDYTLATARHELGHALGIWGHSPLKTDALYFSQVRNPPRISARDINTLKRIYEQPTRLGWPLLKVKSKS
;
A
#
# COMPACT_ATOMS: atom_id res chain seq x y z
N LEU A 1 5.54 -16.15 4.54
CA LEU A 1 6.26 -14.87 4.63
C LEU A 1 7.72 -15.23 4.75
N GLU A 2 8.53 -14.70 3.85
CA GLU A 2 9.97 -14.90 3.78
C GLU A 2 10.62 -13.53 3.89
N LEU A 3 11.71 -13.43 4.65
CA LEU A 3 12.52 -12.23 4.72
C LEU A 3 13.58 -12.32 3.63
N VAL A 4 13.70 -11.27 2.84
CA VAL A 4 14.69 -11.16 1.77
C VAL A 4 15.62 -10.00 2.07
N ASP A 5 16.91 -10.18 1.79
CA ASP A 5 17.94 -9.16 2.07
C ASP A 5 18.06 -8.11 0.96
N GLN A 6 17.55 -8.43 -0.24
CA GLN A 6 17.55 -7.55 -1.40
C GLN A 6 16.17 -6.95 -1.61
N GLN A 7 16.09 -5.62 -1.64
CA GLN A 7 14.82 -4.90 -1.79
C GLN A 7 14.13 -5.23 -3.12
N GLU A 8 14.91 -5.50 -4.17
CA GLU A 8 14.41 -5.84 -5.51
C GLU A 8 13.61 -7.14 -5.54
N LEU A 9 13.85 -8.03 -4.59
CA LEU A 9 13.16 -9.30 -4.43
C LEU A 9 11.95 -9.19 -3.48
N ALA A 10 11.74 -8.05 -2.84
CA ALA A 10 10.71 -7.89 -1.82
C ALA A 10 9.36 -7.49 -2.44
N ASP A 11 8.33 -8.30 -2.19
CA ASP A 11 6.93 -7.93 -2.46
C ASP A 11 6.43 -6.83 -1.51
N ILE A 12 7.01 -6.76 -0.31
CA ILE A 12 6.67 -5.80 0.74
C ILE A 12 7.93 -5.11 1.22
N SER A 13 8.05 -3.82 0.96
CA SER A 13 9.14 -2.98 1.45
C SER A 13 8.62 -1.95 2.45
N ILE A 14 9.20 -1.88 3.64
CA ILE A 14 8.92 -0.82 4.63
C ILE A 14 10.24 -0.13 4.95
N LEU A 15 10.36 1.13 4.54
CA LEU A 15 11.62 1.88 4.60
C LEU A 15 11.46 3.11 5.48
N ARG A 16 12.46 3.36 6.33
CA ARG A 16 12.55 4.60 7.13
C ARG A 16 13.23 5.69 6.31
N SER A 17 12.49 6.32 5.39
CA SER A 17 12.98 7.33 4.46
C SER A 17 11.94 8.42 4.23
N ARG A 18 12.41 9.66 3.99
CA ARG A 18 11.52 10.80 3.77
C ARG A 18 10.69 10.60 2.50
N PRO A 19 9.35 10.68 2.58
CA PRO A 19 8.51 10.65 1.39
C PRO A 19 8.89 11.77 0.41
N PRO A 20 8.89 11.50 -0.91
CA PRO A 20 9.26 12.51 -1.90
C PRO A 20 8.24 13.67 -1.89
N LEU A 21 8.76 14.89 -1.95
CA LEU A 21 7.97 16.11 -2.17
C LEU A 21 7.42 16.07 -3.59
N LYS A 22 6.12 16.30 -3.74
CA LYS A 22 5.51 16.54 -5.06
C LYS A 22 5.56 18.02 -5.35
N VAL A 23 6.11 18.36 -6.51
CA VAL A 23 6.07 19.71 -7.07
C VAL A 23 5.05 19.70 -8.19
N SER A 24 4.07 20.59 -8.12
CA SER A 24 3.11 20.80 -9.21
C SER A 24 3.15 22.25 -9.64
N LEU A 25 3.23 22.50 -10.96
CA LEU A 25 3.04 23.84 -11.48
C LEU A 25 1.55 24.18 -11.45
N ASN A 26 1.18 25.22 -10.71
CA ASN A 26 -0.14 25.79 -10.79
C ASN A 26 -0.23 26.57 -12.12
N ARG A 27 -1.01 26.03 -13.07
CA ARG A 27 -1.12 26.61 -14.41
C ARG A 27 -1.90 27.92 -14.44
N GLU A 28 -2.68 28.23 -13.39
CA GLU A 28 -3.45 29.46 -13.29
C GLU A 28 -2.61 30.62 -12.74
N THR A 29 -1.76 30.35 -11.75
CA THR A 29 -0.92 31.38 -11.11
C THR A 29 0.50 31.43 -11.65
N GLY A 30 0.94 30.42 -12.41
CA GLY A 30 2.31 30.30 -12.90
C GLY A 30 3.34 29.95 -11.81
N THR A 31 2.90 29.62 -10.59
CA THR A 31 3.76 29.33 -9.45
C THR A 31 3.93 27.83 -9.22
N PHE A 32 5.05 27.42 -8.63
CA PHE A 32 5.23 26.05 -8.16
C PHE A 32 4.56 25.86 -6.80
N ASP A 33 3.59 24.95 -6.75
CA ASP A 33 3.00 24.46 -5.51
C ASP A 33 3.81 23.27 -5.00
N TRP A 34 4.38 23.46 -3.81
CA TRP A 34 5.08 22.41 -3.09
C TRP A 34 4.09 21.67 -2.20
N SER A 35 3.94 20.35 -2.40
CA SER A 35 3.14 19.54 -1.47
C SER A 35 3.76 19.61 -0.09
N ARG A 36 2.95 19.77 0.97
CA ARG A 36 3.42 19.65 2.35
C ARG A 36 4.18 18.34 2.55
N ALA A 37 5.23 18.39 3.36
CA ALA A 37 5.94 17.20 3.80
C ALA A 37 4.94 16.19 4.40
N ARG A 38 5.05 14.92 3.99
CA ARG A 38 4.16 13.85 4.42
C ARG A 38 4.88 12.97 5.43
N SER A 39 4.16 12.51 6.45
CA SER A 39 4.72 11.58 7.44
C SER A 39 4.96 10.19 6.86
N ALA A 40 4.18 9.79 5.86
CA ALA A 40 4.43 8.57 5.11
C ALA A 40 3.81 8.59 3.70
N VAL A 41 4.14 7.58 2.90
CA VAL A 41 3.43 7.26 1.67
C VAL A 41 3.48 5.75 1.40
N THR A 42 2.33 5.20 1.02
CA THR A 42 2.23 3.87 0.43
C THR A 42 2.23 3.96 -1.10
N ARG A 43 3.08 3.15 -1.74
CA ARG A 43 3.07 2.91 -3.18
C ARG A 43 2.66 1.48 -3.45
N TYR A 44 1.81 1.31 -4.45
CA TYR A 44 1.29 0.02 -4.86
C TYR A 44 1.58 -0.16 -6.35
N GLU A 45 2.12 -1.32 -6.71
CA GLU A 45 2.45 -1.66 -8.09
C GLU A 45 1.82 -3.01 -8.43
N PHE A 46 1.12 -3.08 -9.56
CA PHE A 46 0.63 -4.32 -10.14
C PHE A 46 1.49 -4.68 -11.35
N TYR A 47 1.79 -5.96 -11.51
CA TYR A 47 2.54 -6.46 -12.65
C TYR A 47 2.10 -7.87 -13.02
N LEU A 48 2.39 -8.26 -14.25
CA LEU A 48 2.23 -9.64 -14.70
C LEU A 48 3.52 -10.39 -14.43
N GLY A 49 3.41 -11.52 -13.74
CA GLY A 49 4.54 -12.38 -13.42
C GLY A 49 4.28 -13.85 -13.72
N GLN A 50 5.28 -14.66 -13.39
CA GLN A 50 5.24 -16.11 -13.45
C GLN A 50 5.37 -16.67 -12.04
N SER A 51 4.76 -17.82 -11.79
CA SER A 51 4.88 -18.51 -10.50
C SER A 51 4.85 -20.02 -10.71
N ILE A 52 5.66 -20.75 -9.94
CA ILE A 52 5.65 -22.21 -9.90
C ILE A 52 4.56 -22.64 -8.90
N ARG A 53 3.54 -23.34 -9.39
CA ARG A 53 2.51 -23.95 -8.53
C ARG A 53 2.68 -25.46 -8.49
N ALA A 54 2.39 -26.07 -7.34
CA ALA A 54 2.44 -27.51 -7.20
C ALA A 54 1.35 -28.20 -8.07
N PRO A 55 1.65 -29.33 -8.74
CA PRO A 55 2.97 -29.92 -8.93
C PRO A 55 3.70 -29.25 -10.11
N GLU A 56 4.79 -28.54 -9.82
CA GLU A 56 5.77 -27.92 -10.75
C GLU A 56 5.22 -27.37 -12.08
N GLN A 57 4.06 -26.72 -12.05
CA GLN A 57 3.50 -26.06 -13.22
C GLN A 57 3.91 -24.59 -13.19
N ILE A 58 4.64 -24.16 -14.23
CA ILE A 58 4.84 -22.73 -14.50
C ILE A 58 3.50 -22.17 -14.94
N VAL A 59 2.99 -21.23 -14.15
CA VAL A 59 1.80 -20.47 -14.48
C VAL A 59 2.24 -19.08 -14.91
N ASP A 60 1.81 -18.66 -16.09
CA ASP A 60 2.13 -17.36 -16.69
C ASP A 60 0.98 -16.36 -16.54
N ASN A 61 1.30 -15.08 -16.73
CA ASN A 61 0.34 -13.96 -16.69
C ASN A 61 -0.41 -13.86 -15.37
N LEU A 62 0.21 -14.21 -14.23
CA LEU A 62 -0.40 -13.95 -12.93
C LEU A 62 -0.42 -12.46 -12.67
N LEU A 63 -1.56 -11.93 -12.24
CA LEU A 63 -1.62 -10.59 -11.68
C LEU A 63 -1.01 -10.62 -10.27
N LEU A 64 0.19 -10.07 -10.14
CA LEU A 64 0.92 -9.94 -8.89
C LEU A 64 0.97 -8.48 -8.46
N HIS A 65 1.38 -8.27 -7.22
CA HIS A 65 1.53 -6.93 -6.67
C HIS A 65 2.71 -6.86 -5.72
N LYS A 66 3.24 -5.65 -5.60
CA LYS A 66 4.20 -5.29 -4.56
C LYS A 66 3.83 -3.92 -4.00
N PHE A 67 4.22 -3.66 -2.76
CA PHE A 67 4.03 -2.36 -2.15
C PHE A 67 5.24 -1.89 -1.36
N THR A 68 5.44 -0.58 -1.39
CA THR A 68 6.49 0.12 -0.65
C THR A 68 5.87 1.16 0.25
N ILE A 69 6.16 1.07 1.55
CA ILE A 69 5.77 2.05 2.56
C ILE A 69 7.01 2.84 2.97
N LEU A 70 6.97 4.15 2.77
CA LEU A 70 8.01 5.06 3.25
C LEU A 70 7.52 5.73 4.53
N LEU A 71 8.24 5.54 5.64
CA LEU A 71 7.96 6.15 6.93
C LEU A 71 9.01 7.24 7.21
N SER A 72 8.55 8.45 7.51
CA SER A 72 9.43 9.57 7.87
C SER A 72 10.27 9.22 9.12
N PRO A 73 11.59 9.41 9.08
CA PRO A 73 12.47 9.13 10.22
C PRO A 73 12.29 10.11 11.39
N GLU A 74 11.57 11.21 11.20
CA GLU A 74 11.36 12.26 12.20
C GLU A 74 10.26 11.94 13.21
N GLN A 75 9.51 10.85 13.01
CA GLN A 75 8.44 10.43 13.92
C GLN A 75 9.00 9.73 15.17
N SER A 76 8.39 9.99 16.33
CA SER A 76 8.60 9.17 17.54
C SER A 76 8.12 7.74 17.30
N ILE A 77 8.64 6.78 18.06
CA ILE A 77 8.31 5.35 17.94
C ILE A 77 6.80 5.08 17.91
N ASP A 78 6.01 5.68 18.81
CA ASP A 78 4.56 5.47 18.88
C ASP A 78 3.84 5.93 17.61
N TYR A 79 4.19 7.13 17.12
CA TYR A 79 3.66 7.66 15.86
C TYR A 79 4.14 6.87 14.65
N THR A 80 5.39 6.38 14.64
CA THR A 80 5.88 5.51 13.56
C THR A 80 5.06 4.23 13.47
N LEU A 81 4.78 3.57 14.61
CA LEU A 81 3.94 2.37 14.64
C LEU A 81 2.51 2.66 14.19
N ALA A 82 1.94 3.79 14.61
CA ALA A 82 0.61 4.20 14.19
C ALA A 82 0.52 4.45 12.68
N THR A 83 1.47 5.21 12.14
CA THR A 83 1.57 5.49 10.71
C THR A 83 1.82 4.21 9.93
N ALA A 84 2.69 3.31 10.41
CA ALA A 84 2.91 2.01 9.77
C ALA A 84 1.62 1.18 9.67
N ARG A 85 0.78 1.14 10.72
CA ARG A 85 -0.53 0.45 10.67
C ARG A 85 -1.46 1.07 9.64
N HIS A 86 -1.53 2.40 9.59
CA HIS A 86 -2.35 3.16 8.67
C HIS A 86 -1.96 2.87 7.21
N GLU A 87 -0.67 3.05 6.89
CA GLU A 87 -0.12 2.80 5.57
C GLU A 87 -0.22 1.33 5.16
N LEU A 88 -0.03 0.39 6.09
CA LEU A 88 -0.25 -1.03 5.81
C LEU A 88 -1.71 -1.32 5.45
N GLY A 89 -2.68 -0.65 6.08
CA GLY A 89 -4.08 -0.73 5.67
C GLY A 89 -4.31 -0.30 4.22
N HIS A 90 -3.70 0.81 3.81
CA HIS A 90 -3.72 1.26 2.42
C HIS A 90 -3.03 0.27 1.47
N ALA A 91 -1.88 -0.26 1.88
CA ALA A 91 -1.11 -1.25 1.13
C ALA A 91 -1.88 -2.56 0.92
N LEU A 92 -2.79 -2.90 1.82
CA LEU A 92 -3.65 -4.08 1.70
C LEU A 92 -5.00 -3.78 1.02
N GLY A 93 -5.20 -2.55 0.50
CA GLY A 93 -6.34 -2.21 -0.35
C GLY A 93 -7.45 -1.40 0.32
N ILE A 94 -7.30 -0.99 1.59
CA ILE A 94 -8.22 -0.03 2.21
C ILE A 94 -7.87 1.37 1.69
N TRP A 95 -8.47 1.82 0.59
CA TRP A 95 -8.13 3.13 0.00
C TRP A 95 -8.85 4.33 0.64
N GLY A 96 -9.83 4.08 1.50
CA GLY A 96 -10.54 5.11 2.25
C GLY A 96 -9.98 5.29 3.66
N HIS A 97 -10.40 6.38 4.32
CA HIS A 97 -10.16 6.57 5.74
C HIS A 97 -11.37 6.16 6.56
N SER A 98 -11.14 5.71 7.80
CA SER A 98 -12.22 5.61 8.77
C SER A 98 -12.67 7.01 9.22
N PRO A 99 -13.97 7.23 9.46
CA PRO A 99 -14.45 8.45 10.11
C PRO A 99 -14.21 8.45 11.64
N LEU A 100 -13.80 7.33 12.24
CA LEU A 100 -13.67 7.22 13.69
C LEU A 100 -12.21 7.29 14.13
N LYS A 101 -11.92 8.22 15.05
CA LYS A 101 -10.59 8.42 15.66
C LYS A 101 -10.05 7.21 16.46
N THR A 102 -10.87 6.20 16.69
CA THR A 102 -10.51 4.95 17.38
C THR A 102 -9.98 3.87 16.44
N ASP A 103 -10.01 4.11 15.14
CA ASP A 103 -9.55 3.17 14.11
C ASP A 103 -8.16 3.55 13.60
N ALA A 104 -7.36 2.56 13.22
CA ALA A 104 -6.02 2.80 12.70
C ALA A 104 -6.04 3.58 11.37
N LEU A 105 -7.12 3.44 10.59
CA LEU A 105 -7.30 4.11 9.30
C LEU A 105 -7.94 5.50 9.41
N TYR A 106 -8.03 6.09 10.61
CA TYR A 106 -8.47 7.49 10.76
C TYR A 106 -7.46 8.45 10.10
N PHE A 107 -7.95 9.45 9.36
CA PHE A 107 -7.13 10.31 8.50
C PHE A 107 -6.15 11.25 9.22
N SER A 108 -6.30 11.42 10.54
CA SER A 108 -5.54 12.41 11.32
C SER A 108 -4.79 11.76 12.47
N GLN A 109 -3.60 12.28 12.78
CA GLN A 109 -2.84 11.85 13.94
C GLN A 109 -3.55 12.28 15.23
N VAL A 110 -3.67 11.34 16.16
CA VAL A 110 -4.28 11.57 17.48
C VAL A 110 -3.27 11.34 18.59
N ARG A 111 -3.44 12.04 19.71
CA ARG A 111 -2.51 12.02 20.85
C ARG A 111 -2.18 10.62 21.36
N ASN A 112 -3.18 9.73 21.38
CA ASN A 112 -3.05 8.34 21.77
C ASN A 112 -3.40 7.48 20.56
N PRO A 113 -2.42 7.08 19.73
CA PRO A 113 -2.70 6.39 18.49
C PRO A 113 -3.42 5.06 18.72
N PRO A 114 -4.52 4.80 18.01
CA PRO A 114 -5.28 3.57 18.19
C PRO A 114 -4.48 2.34 17.74
N ARG A 115 -4.85 1.19 18.30
CA ARG A 115 -4.47 -0.12 17.76
C ARG A 115 -5.40 -0.45 16.57
N ILE A 116 -5.10 -1.55 15.88
CA ILE A 116 -5.98 -2.07 14.82
C ILE A 116 -7.34 -2.42 15.46
N SER A 117 -8.41 -1.84 14.96
CA SER A 117 -9.76 -2.04 15.49
C SER A 117 -10.46 -3.22 14.82
N ALA A 118 -11.56 -3.70 15.41
CA ALA A 118 -12.41 -4.70 14.77
C ALA A 118 -13.01 -4.19 13.45
N ARG A 119 -13.24 -2.87 13.31
CA ARG A 119 -13.74 -2.27 12.08
C ARG A 119 -12.68 -2.28 10.99
N ASP A 120 -11.43 -2.00 11.32
CA ASP A 120 -10.29 -2.11 10.39
C ASP A 120 -10.23 -3.54 9.82
N ILE A 121 -10.27 -4.55 10.71
CA ILE A 121 -10.23 -5.97 10.33
C ILE A 121 -11.43 -6.35 9.47
N ASN A 122 -12.64 -5.96 9.85
CA ASN A 122 -13.85 -6.30 9.09
C ASN A 122 -13.88 -5.62 7.71
N THR A 123 -13.33 -4.42 7.60
CA THR A 123 -13.19 -3.70 6.32
C THR A 123 -12.22 -4.46 5.42
N LEU A 124 -11.08 -4.90 5.97
CA LEU A 124 -10.11 -5.70 5.23
C LEU A 124 -10.71 -7.02 4.77
N LYS A 125 -11.39 -7.77 5.65
CA LYS A 125 -12.10 -9.00 5.29
C LYS A 125 -13.05 -8.79 4.11
N ARG A 126 -13.89 -7.75 4.18
CA ARG A 126 -14.84 -7.44 3.11
C ARG A 126 -14.17 -7.16 1.77
N ILE A 127 -12.99 -6.53 1.76
CA ILE A 127 -12.20 -6.31 0.54
C ILE A 127 -11.70 -7.65 -0.04
N TYR A 128 -11.11 -8.50 0.81
CA TYR A 128 -10.54 -9.78 0.37
C TYR A 128 -11.60 -10.86 0.09
N GLU A 129 -12.84 -10.68 0.52
CA GLU A 129 -14.00 -11.47 0.09
C GLU A 129 -14.43 -11.15 -1.34
N GLN A 130 -14.01 -10.01 -1.91
CA GLN A 130 -14.27 -9.69 -3.32
C GLN A 130 -13.28 -10.42 -4.24
N PRO A 131 -13.67 -10.76 -5.48
CA PRO A 131 -12.77 -11.36 -6.45
C PRO A 131 -11.71 -10.35 -6.89
N THR A 132 -10.50 -10.41 -6.32
CA THR A 132 -9.41 -9.46 -6.61
C THR A 132 -8.61 -9.81 -7.88
N ARG A 133 -8.72 -11.05 -8.38
CA ARG A 133 -7.83 -11.66 -9.40
C ARG A 133 -6.34 -11.63 -9.04
N LEU A 134 -5.94 -11.13 -7.87
CA LEU A 134 -4.56 -11.17 -7.41
C LEU A 134 -4.14 -12.62 -7.19
N GLY A 135 -2.97 -12.96 -7.72
CA GLY A 135 -2.46 -14.33 -7.76
C GLY A 135 -3.11 -15.20 -8.83
N TRP A 136 -4.04 -14.70 -9.65
CA TRP A 136 -4.68 -15.48 -10.71
C TRP A 136 -4.16 -15.09 -12.10
N PRO A 137 -4.10 -16.04 -13.05
CA PRO A 137 -3.78 -15.73 -14.44
C PRO A 137 -4.84 -14.81 -15.05
N LEU A 138 -4.40 -13.76 -15.73
CA LEU A 138 -5.31 -12.97 -16.57
C LEU A 138 -5.52 -13.69 -17.90
N LEU A 139 -6.80 -13.92 -18.24
CA LEU A 139 -7.17 -14.49 -19.52
C LEU A 139 -6.76 -13.55 -20.65
N LYS A 140 -6.02 -14.06 -21.64
CA LYS A 140 -5.80 -13.34 -22.90
C LYS A 140 -7.16 -13.22 -23.60
N VAL A 141 -7.70 -12.02 -23.65
CA VAL A 141 -8.87 -11.74 -24.49
C VAL A 141 -8.39 -11.89 -25.93
N LYS A 142 -8.91 -12.88 -26.67
CA LYS A 142 -8.66 -12.97 -28.11
C LYS A 142 -9.17 -11.68 -28.76
N SER A 143 -8.28 -10.89 -29.36
CA SER A 143 -8.69 -9.78 -30.22
C SER A 143 -9.54 -10.38 -31.34
N LYS A 144 -10.77 -9.89 -31.51
CA LYS A 144 -11.52 -10.16 -32.73
C LYS A 144 -10.75 -9.51 -33.87
N SER A 145 -10.15 -10.32 -34.73
CA SER A 145 -9.68 -9.92 -36.06
C SER A 145 -10.87 -9.64 -36.96
#